data_AF-A0A2C9CWP6-F1
#
_entry.id   AF-A0A2C9CWP6-F1
#
_cell.length_a   1.000
_cell.length_b   1.000
_cell.length_c   1.000
_cell.angle_alpha   90.00
_cell.angle_beta   90.00
_cell.angle_gamma   90.00
#
_symmetry.space_group_name_H-M   'P 1'
#
loop_
_entity.id
_entity.type
_entity.pdbx_description
1 polymer ?
#
loop_
_entity_poly.entity_id
_entity_poly.type
_entity_poly.pdbx_seq_one_letter_code
_entity_poly.pdbx_strand_id
1 'polypeptide(L)'
;MADTPNTMSTVGTEPLIALLAEDRLAFRNALDAIFRALRADWLMHEARKILDTDVGQNRIHDSATAWCECMNALSAVLDIDGANADLKSAAQAFLNVTNEFFPDTTHLLECGSTILELHRKNKQSNPGHAELLYEAYALTEAYRGNLDLMAVHRRLN
;
A
#
# COMPACT_ATOMS: atom_id res chain seq x y z
N MET A 1 -17.07 -26.45 -55.71
CA MET A 1 -16.41 -25.28 -55.08
C MET A 1 -17.35 -24.80 -54.00
N ALA A 2 -17.00 -25.00 -52.73
CA ALA A 2 -17.82 -24.60 -51.59
C ALA A 2 -17.03 -23.52 -50.82
N ASP A 3 -17.61 -22.33 -50.73
CA ASP A 3 -17.11 -21.22 -49.92
C ASP A 3 -17.35 -21.54 -48.45
N THR A 4 -16.28 -21.74 -47.69
CA THR A 4 -16.33 -21.85 -46.23
C THR A 4 -16.17 -20.44 -45.65
N PRO A 5 -17.10 -19.93 -44.83
CA PRO A 5 -16.91 -18.66 -44.15
C PRO A 5 -15.78 -18.81 -43.13
N ASN A 6 -14.76 -17.98 -43.25
CA ASN A 6 -13.69 -17.85 -42.26
C ASN A 6 -14.30 -17.28 -40.97
N THR A 7 -14.62 -18.16 -40.03
CA THR A 7 -14.94 -17.77 -38.66
C THR A 7 -13.66 -17.18 -38.05
N MET A 8 -13.59 -15.84 -37.97
CA MET A 8 -12.58 -15.18 -37.16
C MET A 8 -12.80 -15.61 -35.71
N SER A 9 -11.95 -16.50 -35.20
CA SER A 9 -11.77 -16.70 -33.77
C SER A 9 -11.51 -15.34 -33.15
N THR A 10 -12.44 -14.88 -32.31
CA THR A 10 -12.21 -13.82 -31.33
C THR A 10 -11.18 -14.35 -30.34
N VAL A 11 -9.90 -14.24 -30.71
CA VAL A 11 -8.77 -14.45 -29.82
C VAL A 11 -8.92 -13.45 -28.68
N GLY A 12 -9.12 -14.00 -27.48
CA GLY A 12 -9.63 -13.30 -26.31
C GLY A 12 -8.92 -11.99 -26.00
N THR A 13 -9.71 -10.92 -25.94
CA THR A 13 -9.42 -9.66 -25.27
C THR A 13 -9.58 -9.74 -23.74
N GLU A 14 -10.04 -10.89 -23.21
CA GLU A 14 -10.17 -11.15 -21.78
C GLU A 14 -8.87 -11.11 -20.92
N PRO A 15 -7.64 -11.35 -21.43
CA PRO A 15 -6.47 -11.38 -20.54
C PRO A 15 -5.99 -9.98 -20.12
N LEU A 16 -6.32 -8.91 -20.85
CA LEU A 16 -5.98 -7.52 -20.47
C LEU A 16 -6.99 -6.93 -19.46
N ILE A 17 -8.26 -7.29 -19.57
CA ILE A 17 -9.32 -6.95 -18.59
C ILE A 17 -8.97 -7.60 -17.24
N ALA A 18 -8.44 -8.83 -17.33
CA ALA A 18 -7.71 -9.62 -16.34
C ALA A 18 -6.59 -8.92 -15.56
N LEU A 19 -5.99 -7.84 -16.06
CA LEU A 19 -4.88 -7.07 -15.44
C LEU A 19 -5.30 -5.63 -15.04
N LEU A 20 -6.46 -5.18 -15.53
CA LEU A 20 -7.05 -3.85 -15.32
C LEU A 20 -8.23 -3.83 -14.32
N ALA A 21 -8.44 -4.90 -13.56
CA ALA A 21 -9.38 -4.87 -12.43
C ALA A 21 -9.04 -3.66 -11.54
N GLU A 22 -9.97 -2.71 -11.51
CA GLU A 22 -9.86 -1.37 -10.94
C GLU A 22 -9.38 -1.41 -9.48
N ASP A 23 -9.80 -2.44 -8.74
CA ASP A 23 -9.44 -2.70 -7.35
C ASP A 23 -7.94 -3.00 -7.15
N ARG A 24 -7.32 -3.80 -8.01
CA ARG A 24 -5.87 -4.07 -7.92
C ARG A 24 -5.04 -2.87 -8.28
N LEU A 25 -5.46 -2.09 -9.27
CA LEU A 25 -4.74 -0.87 -9.64
C LEU A 25 -4.83 0.16 -8.52
N ALA A 26 -6.02 0.35 -7.94
CA ALA A 26 -6.20 1.21 -6.80
C ALA A 26 -5.38 0.74 -5.59
N PHE A 27 -5.36 -0.57 -5.31
CA PHE A 27 -4.57 -1.11 -4.21
C PHE A 27 -3.07 -0.96 -4.46
N ARG A 28 -2.58 -1.20 -5.68
CA ARG A 28 -1.19 -0.91 -6.06
C ARG A 28 -0.84 0.57 -5.83
N ASN A 29 -1.70 1.49 -6.25
CA ASN A 29 -1.50 2.93 -6.02
C ASN A 29 -1.43 3.26 -4.52
N ALA A 30 -2.23 2.58 -3.69
CA ALA A 30 -2.17 2.72 -2.24
C ALA A 30 -0.84 2.21 -1.67
N LEU A 31 -0.32 1.07 -2.14
CA LEU A 31 1.00 0.56 -1.73
C LEU A 31 2.14 1.52 -2.10
N ASP A 32 2.10 2.10 -3.31
CA ASP A 32 3.06 3.10 -3.74
C ASP A 32 2.99 4.37 -2.86
N ALA A 33 1.79 4.79 -2.48
CA ALA A 33 1.59 5.94 -1.59
C ALA A 33 2.11 5.65 -0.16
N ILE A 34 1.88 4.44 0.37
CA ILE A 34 2.46 3.99 1.65
C ILE A 34 3.98 4.07 1.58
N PHE A 35 4.59 3.51 0.55
CA PHE A 35 6.06 3.53 0.41
C PHE A 35 6.61 4.96 0.38
N ARG A 36 5.96 5.87 -0.36
CA ARG A 36 6.34 7.29 -0.41
C ARG A 36 6.23 7.95 0.97
N ALA A 37 5.16 7.68 1.71
CA ALA A 37 4.97 8.22 3.05
C ALA A 37 6.06 7.74 4.02
N LEU A 38 6.35 6.42 4.04
CA LEU A 38 7.43 5.85 4.84
C LEU A 38 8.80 6.46 4.52
N ARG A 39 9.06 6.71 3.22
CA ARG A 39 10.30 7.36 2.78
C ARG A 39 10.35 8.83 3.19
N ALA A 40 9.24 9.57 3.08
CA ALA A 40 9.17 10.97 3.45
C ALA A 40 9.41 11.15 4.97
N ASP A 41 8.85 10.25 5.79
CA ASP A 41 9.12 10.20 7.22
C ASP A 41 10.59 9.96 7.53
N TRP A 42 11.23 9.04 6.81
CA TRP A 42 12.67 8.81 6.95
C TRP A 42 13.49 10.07 6.65
N LEU A 43 13.21 10.75 5.54
CA LEU A 43 13.91 11.97 5.15
C LEU A 43 13.67 13.13 6.13
N MET A 44 12.46 13.25 6.66
CA MET A 44 12.12 14.20 7.71
C MET A 44 12.86 13.90 9.01
N HIS A 45 12.97 12.61 9.39
CA HIS A 45 13.75 12.18 10.54
C HIS A 45 15.25 12.43 10.39
N GLU A 46 15.82 12.22 9.19
CA GLU A 46 17.21 12.59 8.90
C GLU A 46 17.45 14.09 9.06
N ALA A 47 16.49 14.92 8.61
CA ALA A 47 16.53 16.38 8.72
C ALA A 47 16.18 16.92 10.13
N ARG A 48 15.93 16.07 11.13
CA ARG A 48 15.39 16.49 12.44
C ARG A 48 16.21 17.54 13.18
N LYS A 49 17.52 17.66 12.89
CA LYS A 49 18.43 18.64 13.52
C LYS A 49 18.32 20.05 12.92
N ILE A 50 17.63 20.20 11.78
CA ILE A 50 17.53 21.44 11.01
C ILE A 50 16.08 21.78 10.65
N LEU A 51 15.11 21.30 11.44
CA LEU A 51 13.68 21.47 11.17
C LEU A 51 13.22 22.93 11.22
N ASP A 52 13.96 23.81 11.86
CA ASP A 52 13.71 25.26 11.92
C ASP A 52 14.11 26.00 10.64
N THR A 53 14.81 25.34 9.72
CA THR A 53 15.18 25.90 8.41
C THR A 53 14.09 25.66 7.36
N ASP A 54 14.08 26.45 6.28
CA ASP A 54 13.18 26.23 5.13
C ASP A 54 13.28 24.80 4.58
N VAL A 55 14.49 24.25 4.52
CA VAL A 55 14.73 22.87 4.08
C VAL A 55 14.06 21.88 5.01
N GLY A 56 14.17 22.07 6.33
CA GLY A 56 13.54 21.24 7.34
C GLY A 56 12.01 21.33 7.32
N GLN A 57 11.47 22.54 7.19
CA GLN A 57 10.03 22.79 7.06
C GLN A 57 9.45 22.13 5.79
N ASN A 58 10.17 22.20 4.67
CA ASN A 58 9.78 21.48 3.45
C ASN A 58 9.70 19.96 3.69
N ARG A 59 10.62 19.37 4.46
CA ARG A 59 10.55 17.93 4.79
C ARG A 59 9.35 17.56 5.67
N ILE A 60 8.98 18.42 6.62
CA ILE A 60 7.76 18.25 7.42
C ILE A 60 6.54 18.28 6.50
N HIS A 61 6.48 19.28 5.61
CA HIS A 61 5.38 19.42 4.66
C HIS A 61 5.27 18.24 3.68
N ASP A 62 6.40 17.76 3.15
CA ASP A 62 6.46 16.61 2.25
C ASP A 62 5.95 15.34 2.94
N SER A 63 6.37 15.09 4.18
CA SER A 63 5.90 13.94 4.98
C SER A 63 4.41 14.01 5.26
N ALA A 64 3.91 15.16 5.74
CA ALA A 64 2.48 15.35 6.01
C ALA A 64 1.64 15.16 4.73
N THR A 65 2.11 15.70 3.60
CA THR A 65 1.43 15.57 2.31
C THR A 65 1.40 14.11 1.85
N ALA A 66 2.52 13.39 1.93
CA ALA A 66 2.59 12.00 1.53
C ALA A 66 1.66 11.10 2.37
N TRP A 67 1.52 11.37 3.67
CA TRP A 67 0.55 10.65 4.52
C TRP A 67 -0.90 10.96 4.16
N CYS A 68 -1.24 12.22 3.87
CA CYS A 68 -2.55 12.58 3.37
C CYS A 68 -2.88 11.87 2.05
N GLU A 69 -1.93 11.83 1.10
CA GLU A 69 -2.08 11.10 -0.15
C GLU A 69 -2.25 9.59 0.07
N CYS A 70 -1.50 9.02 1.01
CA CYS A 70 -1.61 7.62 1.42
C CYS A 70 -3.01 7.28 1.95
N MET A 71 -3.54 8.07 2.89
CA MET A 71 -4.89 7.86 3.44
C MET A 71 -5.97 8.00 2.36
N ASN A 72 -5.83 8.96 1.44
CA ASN A 72 -6.74 9.12 0.31
C ASN A 72 -6.69 7.92 -0.63
N ALA A 73 -5.49 7.41 -0.96
CA ALA A 73 -5.33 6.26 -1.82
C ALA A 73 -5.90 4.97 -1.19
N LEU A 74 -5.72 4.77 0.12
CA LEU A 74 -6.33 3.67 0.86
C LEU A 74 -7.86 3.77 0.89
N SER A 75 -8.39 4.97 1.13
CA SER A 75 -9.85 5.21 1.12
C SER A 75 -10.45 4.93 -0.26
N ALA A 76 -9.75 5.32 -1.33
CA ALA A 76 -10.19 5.03 -2.70
C ALA A 76 -10.34 3.52 -2.98
N VAL A 77 -9.54 2.65 -2.35
CA VAL A 77 -9.73 1.19 -2.45
C VAL A 77 -11.06 0.75 -1.81
N LEU A 78 -11.41 1.35 -0.67
CA LEU A 78 -12.66 1.04 0.04
C LEU A 78 -13.89 1.51 -0.74
N ASP A 79 -13.77 2.61 -1.48
CA ASP A 79 -14.88 3.24 -2.20
C ASP A 79 -15.22 2.55 -3.53
N ILE A 80 -14.38 1.64 -4.05
CA ILE A 80 -14.67 0.94 -5.31
C ILE A 80 -15.79 -0.08 -5.10
N ASP A 81 -16.92 0.10 -5.79
CA ASP A 81 -18.04 -0.83 -5.76
C ASP A 81 -17.67 -2.19 -6.35
N GLY A 82 -17.99 -3.26 -5.61
CA GLY A 82 -17.69 -4.63 -6.04
C GLY A 82 -16.21 -5.02 -6.00
N ALA A 83 -15.31 -4.17 -5.51
CA ALA A 83 -13.90 -4.51 -5.33
C ALA A 83 -13.71 -5.71 -4.39
N ASN A 84 -12.59 -6.42 -4.58
CA ASN A 84 -12.27 -7.59 -3.79
C ASN A 84 -12.24 -7.29 -2.27
N ALA A 85 -13.01 -8.07 -1.51
CA ALA A 85 -13.17 -7.89 -0.08
C ALA A 85 -11.86 -8.02 0.73
N ASP A 86 -10.92 -8.87 0.27
CA ASP A 86 -9.65 -9.05 0.95
C ASP A 86 -8.72 -7.85 0.71
N LEU A 87 -8.72 -7.26 -0.49
CA LEU A 87 -8.00 -6.01 -0.77
C LEU A 87 -8.57 -4.84 0.06
N LYS A 88 -9.92 -4.72 0.14
CA LYS A 88 -10.57 -3.74 1.03
C LYS A 88 -10.19 -3.95 2.49
N SER A 89 -10.17 -5.20 2.96
CA SER A 89 -9.80 -5.54 4.33
C SER A 89 -8.35 -5.14 4.64
N ALA A 90 -7.43 -5.38 3.71
CA ALA A 90 -6.05 -4.96 3.84
C ALA A 90 -5.90 -3.42 3.86
N ALA A 91 -6.62 -2.70 2.98
CA ALA A 91 -6.63 -1.25 2.98
C ALA A 91 -7.19 -0.67 4.28
N GLN A 92 -8.25 -1.26 4.83
CA GLN A 92 -8.82 -0.87 6.11
C GLN A 92 -7.83 -1.11 7.27
N ALA A 93 -7.11 -2.24 7.27
CA ALA A 93 -6.09 -2.51 8.28
C ALA A 93 -4.98 -1.45 8.26
N PHE A 94 -4.55 -1.00 7.07
CA PHE A 94 -3.62 0.12 6.94
C PHE A 94 -4.21 1.45 7.41
N LEU A 95 -5.47 1.76 7.09
CA LEU A 95 -6.11 3.00 7.55
C LEU A 95 -6.16 3.08 9.07
N ASN A 96 -6.43 1.96 9.74
CA ASN A 96 -6.48 1.92 11.21
C ASN A 96 -5.14 2.30 11.84
N VAL A 97 -4.01 1.87 11.25
CA VAL A 97 -2.68 2.21 11.78
C VAL A 97 -2.16 3.58 11.31
N THR A 98 -2.57 4.05 10.13
CA THR A 98 -2.09 5.33 9.57
C THR A 98 -2.82 6.55 10.12
N ASN A 99 -4.01 6.37 10.69
CA ASN A 99 -4.74 7.45 11.34
C ASN A 99 -4.12 7.86 12.71
N GLU A 100 -3.14 7.09 13.18
CA GLU A 100 -2.33 7.43 14.34
C GLU A 100 -1.11 8.23 13.86
N PHE A 101 -0.97 9.51 14.28
CA PHE A 101 0.21 10.34 13.97
C PHE A 101 1.56 9.67 14.33
N PHE A 102 1.53 8.68 15.23
CA PHE A 102 2.58 7.70 15.48
C PHE A 102 1.90 6.36 15.82
N PRO A 103 1.85 5.39 14.89
CA PRO A 103 1.20 4.13 15.19
C PRO A 103 1.92 3.39 16.30
N ASP A 104 1.14 2.79 17.22
CA ASP A 104 1.71 1.84 18.16
C ASP A 104 2.24 0.60 17.40
N THR A 105 3.43 0.14 17.80
CA THR A 105 4.07 -1.08 17.28
C THR A 105 3.12 -2.29 17.38
N THR A 106 2.27 -2.32 18.39
CA THR A 106 1.24 -3.36 18.59
C THR A 106 0.22 -3.37 17.44
N HIS A 107 -0.34 -2.21 17.09
CA HIS A 107 -1.30 -2.10 16.01
C HIS A 107 -0.68 -2.42 14.63
N LEU A 108 0.60 -2.08 14.43
CA LEU A 108 1.34 -2.48 13.22
C LEU A 108 1.53 -4.00 13.12
N LEU A 109 1.78 -4.68 14.24
CA LEU A 109 1.87 -6.15 14.28
C LEU A 109 0.53 -6.82 13.95
N GLU A 110 -0.57 -6.29 14.47
CA GLU A 110 -1.92 -6.77 14.18
C GLU A 110 -2.30 -6.53 12.71
N CYS A 111 -1.95 -5.36 12.16
CA CYS A 111 -2.11 -5.04 10.75
C CYS A 111 -1.34 -6.02 9.85
N GLY A 112 -0.04 -6.23 10.13
CA GLY A 112 0.80 -7.17 9.38
C GLY A 112 0.28 -8.61 9.45
N SER A 113 -0.18 -9.05 10.62
CA SER A 113 -0.75 -10.38 10.82
C SER A 113 -2.04 -10.56 10.00
N THR A 114 -2.92 -9.57 10.03
CA THR A 114 -4.16 -9.56 9.24
C THR A 114 -3.86 -9.67 7.75
N ILE A 115 -2.94 -8.87 7.23
CA ILE A 115 -2.57 -8.87 5.82
C ILE A 115 -1.91 -10.20 5.41
N LEU A 116 -1.08 -10.79 6.28
CA LEU A 116 -0.44 -12.07 6.01
C LEU A 116 -1.45 -13.23 5.96
N GLU A 117 -2.49 -13.20 6.78
CA GLU A 117 -3.60 -14.16 6.72
C GLU A 117 -4.38 -14.04 5.40
N LEU A 118 -4.68 -12.80 4.97
CA LEU A 118 -5.31 -12.54 3.67
C LEU A 118 -4.44 -13.04 2.51
N HIS A 119 -3.13 -12.83 2.55
CA HIS A 119 -2.19 -13.38 1.57
C HIS A 119 -2.28 -14.91 1.51
N ARG A 120 -2.23 -15.58 2.67
CA ARG A 120 -2.29 -17.06 2.75
C ARG A 120 -3.59 -17.61 2.15
N LYS A 121 -4.72 -16.93 2.42
CA LYS A 121 -6.03 -17.27 1.85
C LYS A 121 -6.05 -17.15 0.32
N ASN A 122 -5.39 -16.14 -0.24
CA ASN A 122 -5.40 -15.86 -1.69
C ASN A 122 -4.33 -16.62 -2.48
N LYS A 123 -3.33 -17.21 -1.81
CA LYS A 123 -2.13 -17.81 -2.44
C LYS A 123 -2.44 -18.82 -3.55
N GLN A 124 -3.51 -19.59 -3.43
CA GLN A 124 -3.90 -20.60 -4.43
C GLN A 124 -5.09 -20.17 -5.30
N SER A 125 -6.00 -19.36 -4.74
CA SER A 125 -7.28 -18.99 -5.37
C SER A 125 -7.20 -17.72 -6.21
N ASN A 126 -6.33 -16.77 -5.85
CA ASN A 126 -6.11 -15.53 -6.58
C ASN A 126 -4.65 -15.05 -6.45
N PRO A 127 -3.73 -15.60 -7.28
CA PRO A 127 -2.30 -15.29 -7.19
C PRO A 127 -1.97 -13.80 -7.33
N GLY A 128 -2.67 -13.07 -8.20
CA GLY A 128 -2.44 -11.63 -8.39
C GLY A 128 -2.77 -10.81 -7.14
N HIS A 129 -3.83 -11.15 -6.41
CA HIS A 129 -4.11 -10.52 -5.11
C HIS A 129 -3.10 -10.96 -4.05
N ALA A 130 -2.70 -12.23 -4.07
CA ALA A 130 -1.73 -12.75 -3.13
C ALA A 130 -0.39 -11.99 -3.21
N GLU A 131 0.08 -11.64 -4.42
CA GLU A 131 1.31 -10.84 -4.60
C GLU A 131 1.17 -9.44 -3.99
N LEU A 132 0.08 -8.74 -4.28
CA LEU A 132 -0.18 -7.42 -3.70
C LEU A 132 -0.30 -7.46 -2.18
N LEU A 133 -0.96 -8.48 -1.63
CA LEU A 133 -1.08 -8.69 -0.19
C LEU A 133 0.26 -9.05 0.47
N TYR A 134 1.15 -9.75 -0.24
CA TYR A 134 2.49 -10.03 0.27
C TYR A 134 3.35 -8.77 0.33
N GLU A 135 3.24 -7.91 -0.67
CA GLU A 135 3.93 -6.62 -0.68
C GLU A 135 3.38 -5.68 0.39
N ALA A 136 2.06 -5.64 0.57
CA ALA A 136 1.41 -4.97 1.69
C ALA A 136 1.99 -5.42 3.03
N TYR A 137 2.12 -6.73 3.25
CA TYR A 137 2.76 -7.27 4.45
C TYR A 137 4.23 -6.80 4.58
N ALA A 138 5.02 -6.85 3.50
CA ALA A 138 6.40 -6.37 3.53
C ALA A 138 6.49 -4.87 3.89
N LEU A 139 5.55 -4.05 3.44
CA LEU A 139 5.47 -2.63 3.81
C LEU A 139 5.11 -2.43 5.29
N THR A 140 4.26 -3.27 5.90
CA THR A 140 4.02 -3.21 7.35
C THR A 140 5.28 -3.51 8.16
N GLU A 141 6.07 -4.51 7.72
CA GLU A 141 7.35 -4.84 8.37
C GLU A 141 8.38 -3.72 8.19
N ALA A 142 8.44 -3.10 7.00
CA ALA A 142 9.29 -1.94 6.74
C ALA A 142 8.89 -0.74 7.61
N TYR A 143 7.59 -0.49 7.78
CA TYR A 143 7.10 0.56 8.66
C TYR A 143 7.56 0.34 10.10
N ARG A 144 7.37 -0.87 10.63
CA ARG A 144 7.84 -1.22 11.99
C ARG A 144 9.34 -1.01 12.14
N GLY A 145 10.13 -1.53 11.19
CA GLY A 145 11.59 -1.38 11.20
C GLY A 145 12.05 0.08 11.16
N ASN A 146 11.37 0.92 10.37
CA ASN A 146 11.66 2.36 10.33
C ASN A 146 11.41 3.03 11.68
N LEU A 147 10.28 2.74 12.33
CA LEU A 147 9.97 3.31 13.66
C LEU A 147 10.99 2.87 14.73
N ASP A 148 11.38 1.60 14.72
CA ASP A 148 12.40 1.07 15.62
C ASP A 148 13.75 1.78 15.42
N LEU A 149 14.18 1.93 14.16
CA LEU A 149 15.43 2.61 13.81
C LEU A 149 15.41 4.09 14.23
N MET A 150 14.31 4.79 13.97
CA MET A 150 14.11 6.18 14.40
C MET A 150 14.10 6.31 15.93
N ALA A 151 13.54 5.34 16.65
CA ALA A 151 13.55 5.33 18.11
C ALA A 151 14.97 5.13 18.67
N VAL A 152 15.74 4.21 18.10
CA VAL A 152 17.16 4.00 18.47
C VAL A 152 17.97 5.26 18.17
N HIS A 153 17.81 5.86 16.99
CA HIS A 153 18.59 7.01 16.57
C HIS A 153 18.29 8.28 17.39
N ARG A 154 17.07 8.41 17.94
CA ARG A 154 16.69 9.42 18.95
C ARG A 154 17.34 9.21 20.32
N ARG A 155 17.71 7.99 20.68
CA ARG A 155 18.37 7.70 21.97
C ARG A 155 19.88 7.92 21.93
N LEU A 156 20.47 7.83 20.73
CA LEU A 156 21.92 7.92 20.51
C LEU A 156 22.41 9.34 20.17
N ASN A 157 21.52 10.27 19.85
CA ASN A 157 21.82 11.66 19.47
C ASN A 157 21.02 12.63 20.31
#